data_AF-A0AA42B554-F1
#
_entry.id   AF-A0AA42B554-F1
#
_cell.length_a   1.000
_cell.length_b   1.000
_cell.length_c   1.000
_cell.angle_alpha   90.00
_cell.angle_beta   90.00
_cell.angle_gamma   90.00
#
_symmetry.space_group_name_H-M   'P 1'
#
loop_
_entity.id
_entity.type
_entity.pdbx_description
1 polymer ?
#
loop_
_entity_poly.entity_id
_entity_poly.type
_entity_poly.pdbx_seq_one_letter_code
_entity_poly.pdbx_strand_id
1 'polypeptide(L)'
;MSICVQSMVWRLAEFDESTQQRFIETSGVEGNPGPETSANWFKIEKDVDSEDYKLVWCPSVCKFCRFACKQVGIYMGGDRVRRLALVDYGARPLTIMFKKAAA
;
A
#
# COMPACT_ATOMS: atom_id res chain seq x y z
N MET A 1 20.84 7.91 16.61
CA MET A 1 19.43 8.06 16.14
C MET A 1 19.46 8.96 14.93
N SER A 2 19.11 8.46 13.75
CA SER A 2 18.95 9.32 12.57
C SER A 2 17.49 9.75 12.52
N ILE A 3 17.22 11.04 12.58
CA ILE A 3 15.87 11.56 12.35
C ILE A 3 15.65 11.44 10.85
N CYS A 4 14.80 10.51 10.44
CA CYS A 4 14.45 10.36 9.05
C CYS A 4 13.52 11.52 8.65
N VAL A 5 14.09 12.60 8.08
CA VAL A 5 13.30 13.70 7.49
C VAL A 5 12.80 13.27 6.11
N GLN A 6 12.14 12.12 6.06
CA GLN A 6 11.49 11.60 4.86
C GLN A 6 10.00 11.83 4.98
N SER A 7 9.38 12.08 3.84
CA SER A 7 7.93 12.21 3.73
C SER A 7 7.21 11.00 4.33
N MET A 8 6.09 11.23 5.03
CA MET A 8 5.23 10.16 5.55
C MET A 8 4.22 9.66 4.52
N VAL A 9 4.25 10.20 3.29
CA VAL A 9 3.43 9.73 2.18
C VAL A 9 3.81 8.29 1.85
N TRP A 10 2.81 7.45 1.68
CA TRP A 10 3.01 6.05 1.35
C TRP A 10 3.40 5.88 -0.11
N ARG A 11 4.24 4.88 -0.36
CA ARG A 11 4.55 4.39 -1.71
C ARG A 11 4.73 2.89 -1.70
N LEU A 12 4.54 2.28 -2.86
CA LEU A 12 4.94 0.90 -3.09
C LEU A 12 6.46 0.83 -3.24
N ALA A 13 7.10 0.02 -2.40
CA ALA A 13 8.53 -0.24 -2.48
C ALA A 13 8.87 -1.13 -3.69
N GLU A 14 10.16 -1.15 -4.02
CA GLU A 14 10.71 -2.15 -4.94
C GLU A 14 10.48 -3.57 -4.42
N PHE A 15 10.56 -4.55 -5.31
CA PHE A 15 10.43 -5.95 -4.94
C PHE A 15 11.62 -6.38 -4.08
N ASP A 16 11.34 -6.88 -2.89
CA ASP A 16 12.32 -7.45 -1.99
C ASP A 16 12.46 -8.95 -2.28
N GLU A 17 13.59 -9.34 -2.89
CA GLU A 17 13.87 -10.71 -3.25
C GLU A 17 14.02 -11.65 -2.03
N SER A 18 14.44 -11.12 -0.87
CA SER A 18 14.67 -11.93 0.32
C SER A 18 13.36 -12.42 0.96
N THR A 19 12.31 -11.60 0.84
CA THR A 19 10.99 -11.87 1.39
C THR A 19 9.97 -12.25 0.30
N GLN A 20 10.36 -12.15 -0.97
CA GLN A 20 9.50 -12.31 -2.15
C GLN A 20 8.28 -11.38 -2.12
N GLN A 21 8.47 -10.16 -1.65
CA GLN A 21 7.37 -9.27 -1.29
C GLN A 21 7.56 -7.85 -1.83
N ARG A 22 6.45 -7.15 -2.09
CA ARG A 22 6.43 -5.69 -2.26
C ARG A 22 5.77 -5.04 -1.06
N PHE A 23 6.54 -4.24 -0.32
CA PHE A 23 6.07 -3.56 0.89
C PHE A 23 5.47 -2.19 0.59
N ILE A 24 4.65 -1.71 1.51
CA ILE A 24 4.29 -0.29 1.58
C ILE A 24 5.25 0.38 2.54
N GLU A 25 5.93 1.42 2.05
CA GLU A 25 6.86 2.22 2.81
C GLU A 25 6.47 3.69 2.79
N THR A 26 7.08 4.46 3.68
CA THR A 26 7.05 5.93 3.62
C THR A 26 8.15 6.42 2.68
N SER A 27 8.30 7.74 2.49
CA SER A 27 9.15 8.42 1.49
C SER A 27 8.52 8.69 0.11
N GLY A 28 7.21 8.51 -0.03
CA GLY A 28 6.48 8.92 -1.21
C GLY A 28 6.40 10.44 -1.41
N VAL A 29 5.92 10.85 -2.58
CA VAL A 29 5.67 12.26 -2.95
C VAL A 29 4.17 12.46 -3.08
N GLU A 30 3.64 13.49 -2.41
CA GLU A 30 2.23 13.86 -2.50
C GLU A 30 1.94 14.61 -3.81
N GLY A 31 0.80 14.30 -4.44
CA GLY A 31 0.33 14.98 -5.64
C GLY A 31 1.03 14.56 -6.93
N ASN A 32 1.03 15.46 -7.92
CA ASN A 32 1.56 15.27 -9.27
C ASN A 32 1.14 13.92 -9.92
N PRO A 33 -0.18 13.69 -10.14
CA PRO A 33 -0.68 12.40 -10.63
C PRO A 33 -0.16 12.11 -12.04
N GLY A 34 0.72 11.10 -12.14
CA GLY A 34 1.36 10.73 -13.40
C GLY A 34 2.14 9.43 -13.29
N PRO A 35 2.82 9.01 -14.38
CA PRO A 35 3.70 7.84 -14.38
C PRO A 35 4.73 7.86 -13.24
N GLU A 36 5.32 9.04 -12.99
CA GLU A 36 6.39 9.27 -12.03
C GLU A 36 5.97 9.16 -10.56
N THR A 37 4.68 9.38 -10.25
CA THR A 37 4.15 9.22 -8.88
C THR A 37 3.26 7.99 -8.74
N SER A 38 3.11 7.18 -9.78
CA SER A 38 2.15 6.07 -9.80
C SER A 38 2.29 5.11 -8.61
N ALA A 39 3.51 4.87 -8.11
CA ALA A 39 3.77 4.05 -6.92
C ALA A 39 3.15 4.60 -5.62
N ASN A 40 2.84 5.90 -5.56
CA ASN A 40 2.35 6.60 -4.36
C ASN A 40 0.82 6.55 -4.22
N TRP A 41 0.11 6.01 -5.22
CA TRP A 41 -1.35 6.05 -5.28
C TRP A 41 -1.97 4.73 -4.85
N PHE A 42 -2.80 4.82 -3.80
CA PHE A 42 -3.58 3.72 -3.26
C PHE A 42 -5.07 4.05 -3.35
N LYS A 43 -5.90 3.02 -3.45
CA LYS A 43 -7.36 3.14 -3.41
C LYS A 43 -7.88 2.56 -2.11
N ILE A 44 -8.91 3.22 -1.58
CA ILE A 44 -9.77 2.69 -0.52
C ILE A 44 -10.99 2.13 -1.25
N GLU A 45 -11.23 0.83 -1.11
CA GLU A 45 -12.34 0.15 -1.74
C GLU A 45 -13.20 -0.51 -0.67
N LYS A 46 -14.52 -0.57 -0.88
CA LYS A 46 -15.39 -1.35 0.00
C LYS A 46 -15.03 -2.83 -0.15
N ASP A 47 -14.95 -3.54 0.95
CA ASP A 47 -14.83 -5.00 0.92
C ASP A 47 -16.14 -5.61 0.40
N VAL A 48 -16.06 -6.65 -0.42
CA VAL A 48 -17.25 -7.30 -1.00
C VAL A 48 -17.87 -8.24 0.03
N ASP A 49 -17.05 -8.78 0.93
CA ASP A 49 -17.46 -9.79 1.91
C ASP A 49 -17.79 -9.18 3.29
N SER A 50 -17.71 -7.86 3.46
CA SER A 50 -18.03 -7.17 4.73
C SER A 50 -18.48 -5.71 4.52
N GLU A 51 -18.92 -5.05 5.59
CA GLU A 51 -19.24 -3.61 5.58
C GLU A 51 -17.99 -2.71 5.70
N ASP A 52 -16.81 -3.32 5.79
CA ASP A 52 -15.54 -2.64 5.99
C ASP A 52 -14.87 -2.24 4.66
N TYR A 53 -13.69 -1.66 4.75
CA TYR A 53 -12.87 -1.25 3.61
C TYR A 53 -11.61 -2.09 3.49
N LYS A 54 -10.99 -2.05 2.32
CA LYS A 54 -9.65 -2.55 2.06
C LYS A 54 -8.84 -1.52 1.29
N LEU A 55 -7.52 -1.68 1.36
CA LEU A 55 -6.59 -0.89 0.55
C LEU A 55 -6.12 -1.68 -0.66
N VAL A 56 -6.03 -1.02 -1.80
CA VAL A 56 -5.61 -1.62 -3.06
C VAL A 56 -4.56 -0.73 -3.71
N TRP A 57 -3.49 -1.35 -4.20
CA TRP A 57 -2.56 -0.68 -5.11
C TRP A 57 -2.99 -1.00 -6.54
N CYS A 58 -3.68 -0.04 -7.15
CA CYS A 58 -4.13 -0.11 -8.54
C CYS A 58 -4.23 1.32 -9.09
N PRO A 59 -3.08 1.98 -9.37
CA PRO A 59 -3.06 3.39 -9.76
C PRO A 59 -3.83 3.63 -11.05
N SER A 60 -4.57 4.73 -11.11
CA SER A 60 -5.31 5.17 -12.33
C SER A 60 -4.81 6.52 -12.85
N VAL A 61 -3.67 6.99 -12.33
CA VAL A 61 -3.05 8.28 -12.67
C VAL A 61 -2.20 8.23 -13.94
N CYS A 62 -1.96 7.05 -14.51
CA CYS A 62 -1.28 6.86 -15.79
C CYS A 62 -2.11 5.96 -16.70
N LYS A 63 -2.67 6.51 -17.79
CA LYS A 63 -3.60 5.79 -18.69
C LYS A 63 -2.95 4.71 -19.56
N PHE A 64 -1.66 4.85 -19.85
CA PHE A 64 -0.91 3.91 -20.71
C PHE A 64 -0.09 2.89 -19.91
N CYS A 65 0.05 3.09 -18.59
CA CYS A 65 0.76 2.18 -17.72
C CYS A 65 -0.09 0.92 -17.46
N ARG A 66 0.58 -0.23 -17.33
CA ARG A 66 -0.05 -1.50 -16.94
C ARG A 66 0.45 -1.91 -15.57
N PHE A 67 -0.43 -1.85 -14.58
CA PHE A 67 -0.11 -2.23 -13.21
C PHE A 67 -0.71 -3.58 -12.86
N ALA A 68 0.05 -4.41 -12.13
CA ALA A 68 -0.49 -5.60 -11.49
C ALA A 68 -1.31 -5.14 -10.26
N CYS A 69 -2.60 -4.87 -10.48
CA CYS A 69 -3.50 -4.42 -9.42
C CYS A 69 -3.59 -5.50 -8.33
N LYS A 70 -3.16 -5.17 -7.11
CA LYS A 70 -3.11 -6.10 -5.97
C LYS A 70 -3.66 -5.44 -4.71
N GLN A 71 -4.20 -6.28 -3.84
CA GLN A 71 -4.71 -5.86 -2.55
C GLN A 71 -3.56 -5.70 -1.56
N VAL A 72 -3.78 -4.90 -0.52
CA VAL A 72 -2.84 -4.73 0.59
C VAL A 72 -3.26 -5.62 1.75
N GLY A 73 -2.30 -6.34 2.32
CA GLY A 73 -2.48 -7.15 3.51
C GLY A 73 -1.32 -7.03 4.48
N ILE A 74 -1.27 -7.96 5.43
CA ILE A 74 -0.24 -8.03 6.46
C ILE A 74 0.77 -9.10 6.11
N TYR A 75 2.03 -8.70 6.02
CA TYR A 75 3.19 -9.60 6.07
C TYR A 75 3.70 -9.68 7.51
N MET A 76 3.84 -10.90 8.02
CA MET A 76 4.45 -11.18 9.33
C MET A 76 5.93 -11.49 9.14
N GLY A 77 6.81 -10.56 9.51
CA GLY A 77 8.25 -10.81 9.45
C GLY A 77 8.72 -11.82 10.50
N GLY A 78 9.91 -12.39 10.28
CA GLY A 78 10.55 -13.29 11.27
C GLY A 78 10.82 -12.61 12.62
N ASP A 79 10.90 -11.28 12.62
CA ASP A 79 10.97 -10.40 13.79
C ASP A 79 9.62 -10.17 14.49
N ARG A 80 8.55 -10.84 14.03
CA ARG A 80 7.16 -10.70 14.49
C ARG A 80 6.55 -9.32 14.27
N VAL A 81 7.19 -8.46 13.47
CA VAL A 81 6.65 -7.15 13.11
C VAL A 81 5.69 -7.32 11.94
N ARG A 82 4.52 -6.71 12.07
CA ARG A 82 3.47 -6.69 11.03
C ARG A 82 3.76 -5.54 10.08
N ARG A 83 4.01 -5.86 8.81
CA ARG A 83 4.27 -4.88 7.75
C ARG A 83 3.15 -4.92 6.71
N LEU A 84 2.81 -3.77 6.14
CA LEU A 84 1.88 -3.70 5.02
C LEU A 84 2.57 -4.12 3.73
N ALA A 85 1.93 -4.97 2.96
CA ALA A 85 2.50 -5.50 1.73
C ALA A 85 1.42 -5.93 0.74
N LEU A 86 1.76 -6.01 -0.55
CA LEU A 86 0.84 -6.53 -1.57
C LEU A 86 0.61 -8.03 -1.40
N VAL A 87 -0.64 -8.45 -1.24
CA VAL A 87 -0.96 -9.88 -1.17
C VAL A 87 -1.28 -10.44 -2.55
N ASP A 88 -1.05 -11.74 -2.72
CA ASP A 88 -1.37 -12.43 -3.96
C ASP A 88 -2.86 -12.54 -4.22
N TYR A 89 -3.21 -12.79 -5.49
CA TYR A 89 -4.60 -12.92 -5.89
C TYR A 89 -5.26 -14.09 -5.16
N GLY A 90 -6.39 -13.82 -4.51
CA GLY A 90 -7.12 -14.81 -3.69
C GLY A 90 -6.68 -14.88 -2.22
N ALA A 91 -5.58 -14.22 -1.84
CA ALA A 91 -5.28 -14.01 -0.43
C ALA A 91 -6.25 -12.97 0.17
N ARG A 92 -6.53 -13.12 1.48
CA ARG A 92 -7.40 -12.17 2.18
C ARG A 92 -6.67 -10.83 2.39
N PRO A 93 -7.29 -9.69 2.05
CA PRO A 93 -6.72 -8.38 2.31
C PRO A 93 -6.76 -8.08 3.81
N LEU A 94 -6.06 -7.01 4.22
CA LEU A 94 -6.33 -6.38 5.50
C LEU A 94 -7.61 -5.56 5.39
N THR A 95 -8.63 -6.01 6.12
CA THR A 95 -9.89 -5.30 6.27
C THR A 95 -9.76 -4.21 7.36
N ILE A 96 -10.22 -3.00 7.06
CA ILE A 96 -10.06 -1.80 7.91
C ILE A 96 -11.35 -0.98 8.03
N MET A 97 -11.51 -0.33 9.19
CA MET A 97 -12.50 0.71 9.42
C MET A 97 -11.82 2.02 9.75
N PHE A 98 -12.32 3.11 9.17
CA PHE A 98 -11.84 4.45 9.49
C PHE A 98 -12.59 4.99 10.70
N LYS A 99 -11.84 5.29 11.77
CA LYS A 99 -12.37 5.99 12.95
C LYS A 99 -11.92 7.44 12.89
N LYS A 100 -12.85 8.35 13.17
CA LYS A 100 -12.53 9.78 13.28
C LYS A 100 -11.46 9.99 14.36
N ALA A 101 -10.37 10.66 14.02
CA ALA A 101 -9.34 11.04 14.98
C ALA A 101 -9.88 12.10 15.95
N ALA A 102 -9.37 12.10 17.19
CA ALA A 102 -9.58 13.21 18.10
C ALA A 102 -8.90 14.47 17.53
N ALA A 103 -9.59 15.60 17.64
CA ALA A 103 -9.07 16.90 17.23
C ALA A 103 -8.06 17.44 18.25
#